data_AF-A0A2S9G884-F1
#
_entry.id   AF-A0A2S9G884-F1
#
_cell.length_a   1.000
_cell.length_b   1.000
_cell.length_c   1.000
_cell.angle_alpha   90.00
_cell.angle_beta   90.00
_cell.angle_gamma   90.00
#
_symmetry.space_group_name_H-M   'P 1'
#
loop_
_entity.id
_entity.type
_entity.pdbx_description
1 polymer ?
#
loop_
_entity_poly.entity_id
_entity_poly.type
_entity_poly.pdbx_seq_one_letter_code
_entity_poly.pdbx_strand_id
1 'polypeptide(L)'
;RITFADTQARPVPVITSPEWSGSETGGRRYAPFTVNIEELKPVHTLTGRMHFYLDHDWLEELGEQLPIYRPPLDMSRLFGESAVG
;
A
#
# COMPACT_ATOMS: atom_id res chain seq x y z
N ARG A 1 11.56 -25.91 -0.43
CA ARG A 1 12.76 -25.23 -0.97
C ARG A 1 12.61 -25.18 -2.48
N ILE A 2 12.76 -24.01 -3.09
CA ILE A 2 12.75 -23.81 -4.55
C ILE A 2 14.20 -23.58 -4.99
N THR A 3 14.61 -24.14 -6.12
CA THR A 3 15.96 -23.97 -6.69
C THR A 3 15.90 -23.27 -8.05
N PHE A 4 17.05 -22.78 -8.54
CA PHE A 4 17.12 -22.16 -9.85
C PHE A 4 16.73 -23.13 -10.98
N ALA A 5 17.18 -24.39 -10.92
CA ALA A 5 16.83 -25.41 -11.91
C ALA A 5 15.31 -25.66 -11.99
N ASP A 6 14.59 -25.60 -10.86
CA ASP A 6 13.12 -25.75 -10.85
C ASP A 6 12.43 -24.67 -11.70
N THR A 7 12.92 -23.43 -11.63
CA THR A 7 12.37 -22.29 -12.39
C THR A 7 12.67 -22.35 -13.88
N GLN A 8 13.76 -23.00 -14.29
CA GLN A 8 14.07 -23.23 -15.69
C GLN A 8 13.18 -24.31 -16.31
N ALA A 9 12.77 -25.30 -15.51
CA ALA A 9 11.94 -26.41 -16.00
C ALA A 9 10.48 -25.97 -16.24
N ARG A 10 9.93 -25.09 -15.39
CA ARG A 10 8.56 -24.55 -15.49
C ARG A 10 8.34 -23.37 -14.54
N PRO A 11 7.25 -22.59 -14.69
CA PRO A 11 6.80 -21.67 -13.65
C PRO A 11 6.58 -22.37 -12.31
N VAL A 12 7.07 -21.77 -11.22
CA VAL A 12 6.97 -22.30 -9.86
C VAL A 12 6.26 -21.29 -8.97
N PRO A 13 5.21 -21.67 -8.22
CA PRO A 13 4.58 -20.78 -7.25
C PRO A 13 5.53 -20.52 -6.07
N VAL A 14 5.46 -19.31 -5.52
CA VAL A 14 6.23 -18.92 -4.33
C VAL A 14 5.55 -19.40 -3.03
N ILE A 15 6.20 -19.16 -1.89
CA ILE A 15 5.67 -19.53 -0.57
C ILE A 15 4.97 -18.34 0.09
N THR A 16 3.99 -18.62 0.95
CA THR A 16 3.45 -17.60 1.86
C THR A 16 4.53 -17.27 2.90
N SER A 17 4.74 -15.99 3.16
CA SER A 17 5.90 -15.53 3.91
C SER A 17 5.64 -14.17 4.58
N PRO A 18 6.18 -13.91 5.78
CA PRO A 18 5.79 -12.77 6.61
C PRO A 18 6.25 -11.40 6.07
N GLU A 19 7.09 -11.36 5.05
CA GLU A 19 7.45 -10.12 4.34
C GLU A 19 6.28 -9.53 3.55
N TRP A 20 5.28 -10.35 3.20
CA TRP A 20 4.07 -9.92 2.50
C TRP A 20 2.85 -9.97 3.44
N SER A 21 1.78 -9.28 3.05
CA SER A 21 0.53 -9.23 3.82
C SER A 21 -0.56 -10.17 3.31
N GLY A 22 -0.34 -10.84 2.18
CA GLY A 22 -1.27 -11.81 1.61
C GLY A 22 -0.88 -13.27 1.83
N SER A 23 -1.81 -14.16 1.51
CA SER A 23 -1.63 -15.61 1.62
C SER A 23 -2.20 -16.33 0.40
N GLU A 24 -1.43 -17.28 -0.14
CA GLU A 24 -1.87 -18.23 -1.17
C GLU A 24 -2.18 -19.61 -0.56
N THR A 25 -2.16 -19.70 0.76
CA THR A 25 -2.37 -20.95 1.50
C THR A 25 -3.79 -21.49 1.26
N GLY A 26 -3.89 -22.81 1.05
CA GLY A 26 -5.16 -23.49 0.80
C GLY A 26 -5.68 -23.39 -0.63
N GLY A 27 -4.81 -23.06 -1.60
CA GLY A 27 -5.20 -22.94 -3.01
C GLY A 27 -5.92 -21.63 -3.35
N ARG A 28 -5.88 -20.65 -2.43
CA ARG A 28 -6.43 -19.31 -2.63
C ARG A 28 -5.50 -18.48 -3.51
N ARG A 29 -6.06 -17.49 -4.20
CA ARG A 29 -5.26 -16.44 -4.85
C ARG A 29 -4.83 -15.40 -3.82
N TYR A 30 -3.68 -14.79 -4.06
CA TYR A 30 -3.16 -13.71 -3.23
C TYR A 30 -4.20 -12.58 -3.08
N ALA A 31 -4.48 -12.20 -1.84
CA ALA A 31 -5.19 -10.97 -1.51
C ALA A 31 -4.35 -10.19 -0.49
N PRO A 32 -4.14 -8.87 -0.66
CA PRO A 32 -3.38 -8.08 0.30
C PRO A 32 -4.12 -8.01 1.65
N PHE A 33 -3.35 -7.84 2.73
CA PHE A 33 -3.86 -7.72 4.10
C PHE A 33 -4.55 -8.97 4.68
N THR A 34 -4.60 -10.11 3.97
CA THR A 34 -5.10 -11.38 4.52
C THR A 34 -4.46 -11.71 5.87
N VAL A 35 -3.14 -11.56 6.00
CA VAL A 35 -2.42 -11.83 7.26
C VAL A 35 -2.82 -10.82 8.35
N ASN A 36 -3.03 -9.55 8.01
CA ASN A 36 -3.44 -8.55 9.00
C ASN A 36 -4.85 -8.80 9.54
N ILE A 37 -5.76 -9.27 8.67
CA ILE A 37 -7.17 -9.48 8.99
C ILE A 37 -7.40 -10.85 9.62
N GLU A 38 -6.89 -11.93 9.02
CA GLU A 38 -7.15 -13.31 9.44
C GLU A 38 -6.25 -13.73 10.62
N GLU A 39 -4.98 -13.32 10.63
CA GLU A 39 -4.01 -13.70 11.67
C GLU A 39 -3.84 -12.62 12.75
N LEU A 40 -4.65 -11.55 12.70
CA LEU A 40 -4.64 -10.43 13.65
C LEU A 40 -3.26 -9.75 13.81
N LYS A 41 -2.41 -9.83 12.78
CA LYS A 41 -1.13 -9.12 12.75
C LYS A 41 -1.39 -7.61 12.65
N PRO A 42 -0.89 -6.78 13.59
CA PRO A 42 -1.04 -5.33 13.50
C PRO A 42 -0.49 -4.79 12.17
N VAL A 43 -1.19 -3.79 11.61
CA VAL A 43 -0.65 -3.01 10.49
C VAL A 43 0.51 -2.19 11.04
N HIS A 44 1.58 -2.01 10.26
CA HIS A 44 2.74 -1.22 10.69
C HIS A 44 2.46 0.29 10.59
N THR A 45 1.48 0.76 11.37
CA THR A 45 1.12 2.16 11.60
C THR A 45 1.24 2.46 13.09
N LEU A 46 1.20 3.74 13.47
CA LEU A 46 1.23 4.16 14.88
C LEU A 46 0.14 3.48 15.72
N THR A 47 -1.05 3.28 15.15
CA THR A 47 -2.20 2.70 15.84
C THR A 47 -2.29 1.18 15.73
N GLY A 48 -1.42 0.53 14.95
CA GLY A 48 -1.53 -0.90 14.65
C GLY A 48 -2.70 -1.27 13.73
N ARG A 49 -3.42 -0.28 13.17
CA ARG A 49 -4.66 -0.43 12.39
C ARG A 49 -4.59 0.36 11.08
N MET A 50 -5.63 0.22 10.24
CA MET A 50 -5.86 1.15 9.13
C MET A 50 -6.04 2.57 9.69
N HIS A 51 -5.03 3.42 9.48
CA HIS A 51 -4.88 4.70 10.18
C HIS A 51 -5.50 5.83 9.37
N PHE A 52 -6.75 6.19 9.67
CA PHE A 52 -7.49 7.25 8.96
C PHE A 52 -7.21 8.65 9.49
N TYR A 53 -6.79 8.78 10.76
CA TYR A 53 -6.41 10.06 11.35
C TYR A 53 -4.89 10.17 11.39
N LEU A 54 -4.31 11.27 10.90
CA LEU A 54 -2.86 11.50 10.92
C LEU A 54 -2.56 12.77 11.73
N ASP A 55 -1.89 12.60 12.88
CA ASP A 55 -1.63 13.64 13.87
C ASP A 55 -0.24 14.28 13.77
N HIS A 56 0.46 14.07 12.66
CA HIS A 56 1.77 14.67 12.42
C HIS A 56 1.61 16.16 12.07
N ASP A 57 2.42 17.05 12.67
CA ASP A 57 2.35 18.51 12.51
C ASP A 57 2.18 18.97 11.05
N TRP A 58 2.91 18.36 10.11
CA TRP A 58 2.79 18.67 8.68
C TRP A 58 1.40 18.36 8.09
N LEU A 59 0.80 17.23 8.46
CA LEU A 59 -0.54 16.85 8.00
C LEU A 59 -1.58 17.77 8.63
N GLU A 60 -1.35 18.21 9.86
CA GLU A 60 -2.18 19.20 10.52
C GLU A 60 -2.14 20.57 9.86
N GLU A 61 -0.94 21.07 9.56
CA GLU A 61 -0.74 22.35 8.85
C GLU A 61 -1.37 22.33 7.44
N LEU A 62 -1.33 21.19 6.75
CA LEU A 62 -1.92 21.02 5.42
C LEU A 62 -3.44 20.77 5.44
N GLY A 63 -4.03 20.51 6.60
CA GLY A 63 -5.44 20.16 6.75
C GLY A 63 -5.78 18.76 6.23
N GLU A 64 -4.83 17.82 6.30
CA GLU A 64 -4.91 16.45 5.76
C GLU A 64 -4.95 15.38 6.88
N GLN A 65 -5.29 15.76 8.12
CA GLN A 65 -5.41 14.82 9.24
C GLN A 65 -6.52 13.78 9.01
N LEU A 66 -7.52 14.09 8.17
CA LEU A 66 -8.54 13.16 7.70
C LEU A 66 -8.62 13.21 6.17
N PRO A 67 -9.09 12.14 5.50
CA PRO A 67 -9.32 12.16 4.07
C PRO A 67 -10.26 13.30 3.66
N ILE A 68 -9.82 14.12 2.70
CA ILE A 68 -10.54 15.28 2.18
C ILE A 68 -10.37 15.40 0.66
N TYR A 69 -11.32 16.05 0.00
CA TYR A 69 -11.17 16.42 -1.41
C TYR A 69 -10.14 17.55 -1.56
N ARG A 70 -9.19 17.37 -2.49
CA ARG A 70 -8.27 18.42 -2.93
C ARG A 70 -8.44 18.59 -4.45
N PRO A 71 -8.77 19.79 -4.95
CA PRO A 71 -8.86 20.01 -6.39
C PRO A 71 -7.47 19.86 -7.03
N PRO A 72 -7.41 19.53 -8.33
CA PRO A 72 -6.14 19.55 -9.07
C PRO A 72 -5.41 20.88 -8.91
N LEU A 73 -4.07 20.82 -8.85
CA LEU A 73 -3.25 22.01 -8.79
C LEU A 73 -3.36 22.81 -10.10
N ASP A 74 -3.50 24.12 -9.98
CA ASP A 74 -3.43 25.03 -11.12
C ASP A 74 -1.95 25.34 -11.42
N MET A 75 -1.35 24.52 -12.27
CA MET A 75 0.06 24.64 -12.65
C MET A 75 0.36 25.97 -13.34
N SER A 76 -0.58 26.50 -14.12
CA SER A 76 -0.44 27.80 -14.81
C SER A 76 -0.33 28.95 -13.81
N ARG A 77 -1.19 28.94 -12.78
CA ARG A 77 -1.15 29.93 -11.69
C ARG A 77 0.06 29.76 -10.79
N LEU A 78 0.48 28.52 -10.53
CA LEU A 78 1.56 28.22 -9.59
C LEU A 78 2.95 28.48 -10.17
N PHE A 79 3.14 28.23 -11.47
CA PHE A 79 4.46 28.28 -12.10
C PHE A 79 4.55 29.27 -13.27
N GLY A 80 3.46 29.99 -13.58
CA GLY A 80 3.43 30.95 -14.69
C GLY A 80 3.56 30.29 -16.07
N GLU A 81 3.23 29.01 -16.18
CA GLU A 81 3.22 28.30 -17.46
C GLU A 81 2.12 28.85 -18.37
N SER A 82 2.44 29.00 -19.66
CA SER A 82 1.44 29.37 -20.67
C SER A 82 0.32 28.33 -20.70
N ALA A 83 -0.93 28.80 -20.78
CA ALA A 83 -2.06 27.92 -21.04
C ALA A 83 -1.80 27.14 -22.34
N VAL A 84 -2.06 25.82 -22.32
CA VAL A 84 -1.97 25.00 -23.52
C VAL A 84 -3.13 25.40 -24.45
N GLY A 85 -2.83 26.16 -25.50
CA GLY A 85 -3.79 26.70 -26.46
C GLY A 85 -3.27 27.98 -27.10
#